data_AF-A0A8T3YEV4-F1
#
_entry.id   AF-A0A8T3YEV4-F1
#
_cell.length_a   1.000
_cell.length_b   1.000
_cell.length_c   1.000
_cell.angle_alpha   90.00
_cell.angle_beta   90.00
_cell.angle_gamma   90.00
#
_symmetry.space_group_name_H-M   'P 1'
#
loop_
_entity.id
_entity.type
_entity.pdbx_description
1 polymer ?
#
loop_
_entity_poly.entity_id
_entity_poly.type
_entity_poly.pdbx_seq_one_letter_code
_entity_poly.pdbx_strand_id
1 'polypeptide(L)'
;MLEFVLLVAGIIGFGLAGYFDLKKTEFSGWIPTGLISVSVVLFGAIGIQDGNFNLLFNSAIYGVGFLALGYVLYFLKQWGDGDTWLLGALGFISPLAILLTQKISNFFFLSVLLDFLIVSLVYTVLYSFVIGFGNNKVRKKFFAQIKIQYKLKIACVILFSAVCSLFYLFTIGYEFTGYILYLPLAFVGLVVLSDYSKVIEKFVFKKKVLTKNLRPGDVILNGRWTGVTKQEIKRIKTKYVWIKEGIRFAPVFLIAFLLSVLTGGIII
;
A
#
# COMPACT_ATOMS: atom_id res chain seq x y z
N MET A 1 -3.77 5.52 -29.93
CA MET A 1 -3.41 6.88 -29.40
C MET A 1 -4.05 7.15 -28.04
N LEU A 2 -5.31 6.76 -27.81
CA LEU A 2 -6.01 6.98 -26.53
C LEU A 2 -5.37 6.21 -25.36
N GLU A 3 -4.76 5.06 -25.64
CA GLU A 3 -4.02 4.24 -24.66
C GLU A 3 -2.82 5.02 -24.10
N PHE A 4 -2.12 5.76 -24.96
CA PHE A 4 -1.00 6.59 -24.53
C PHE A 4 -1.46 7.76 -23.65
N VAL A 5 -2.63 8.36 -23.96
CA VAL A 5 -3.24 9.39 -23.13
C VAL A 5 -3.58 8.84 -21.74
N LEU A 6 -4.15 7.63 -21.68
CA LEU A 6 -4.40 6.92 -20.41
C LEU A 6 -3.11 6.66 -19.63
N LEU A 7 -2.07 6.18 -20.31
CA LEU A 7 -0.77 5.93 -19.68
C LEU A 7 -0.20 7.21 -19.05
N VAL A 8 -0.16 8.29 -19.81
CA VAL A 8 0.33 9.60 -19.33
C VAL A 8 -0.55 10.12 -18.19
N ALA A 9 -1.87 9.98 -18.30
CA ALA A 9 -2.79 10.35 -17.23
C ALA A 9 -2.49 9.58 -15.94
N GLY A 10 -2.28 8.26 -16.01
CA GLY A 10 -1.91 7.42 -14.86
C GLY A 10 -0.59 7.85 -14.22
N ILE A 11 0.46 8.06 -15.03
CA ILE A 11 1.77 8.51 -14.54
C ILE A 11 1.66 9.88 -13.84
N ILE A 12 0.98 10.84 -14.46
CA ILE A 12 0.81 12.18 -13.90
C ILE A 12 -0.08 12.12 -12.65
N GLY A 13 -1.21 11.43 -12.69
CA GLY A 13 -2.15 11.37 -11.59
C GLY A 13 -1.56 10.71 -10.35
N PHE A 14 -1.03 9.48 -10.48
CA PHE A 14 -0.39 8.80 -9.35
C PHE A 14 0.92 9.48 -8.93
N GLY A 15 1.68 10.03 -9.88
CA GLY A 15 2.88 10.81 -9.58
C GLY A 15 2.59 12.08 -8.78
N LEU A 16 1.54 12.83 -9.13
CA LEU A 16 1.09 14.00 -8.38
C LEU A 16 0.59 13.60 -6.99
N ALA A 17 -0.19 12.53 -6.88
CA ALA A 17 -0.63 12.01 -5.58
C ALA A 17 0.57 11.64 -4.69
N GLY A 18 1.53 10.88 -5.22
CA GLY A 18 2.76 10.51 -4.52
C GLY A 18 3.62 11.71 -4.13
N TYR A 19 3.80 12.67 -5.03
CA TYR A 19 4.54 13.91 -4.77
C TYR A 19 3.90 14.75 -3.66
N PHE A 20 2.58 14.95 -3.72
CA PHE A 20 1.87 15.72 -2.72
C PHE A 20 1.81 15.02 -1.37
N ASP A 21 1.64 13.70 -1.34
CA ASP A 21 1.74 12.95 -0.08
C ASP A 21 3.12 13.10 0.55
N LEU A 22 4.21 12.85 -0.20
CA LEU A 22 5.58 13.01 0.31
C LEU A 22 5.87 14.43 0.82
N LYS A 23 5.36 15.47 0.14
CA LYS A 23 5.65 16.87 0.49
C LYS A 23 4.72 17.46 1.55
N LYS A 24 3.43 17.16 1.46
CA LYS A 24 2.35 17.83 2.20
C LYS A 24 1.54 16.91 3.09
N THR A 25 1.88 15.62 3.13
CA THR A 25 1.25 14.61 3.97
C THR A 25 -0.17 14.23 3.58
N GLU A 26 -0.71 14.92 2.57
CA GLU A 26 -2.04 14.75 2.00
C GLU A 26 -2.01 15.21 0.54
N PHE A 27 -2.88 14.62 -0.27
CA PHE A 27 -3.15 15.03 -1.65
C PHE A 27 -4.64 15.32 -1.81
N SER A 28 -5.01 15.99 -2.89
CA SER A 28 -6.40 16.43 -3.06
C SER A 28 -7.26 15.35 -3.72
N GLY A 29 -8.51 15.23 -3.29
CA GLY A 29 -9.47 14.25 -3.80
C GLY A 29 -9.81 14.41 -5.29
N TRP A 30 -9.53 15.56 -5.92
CA TRP A 30 -9.69 15.73 -7.36
C TRP A 30 -8.73 14.86 -8.19
N ILE A 31 -7.60 14.43 -7.61
CA ILE A 31 -6.62 13.59 -8.32
C ILE A 31 -7.18 12.19 -8.61
N PRO A 32 -7.60 11.39 -7.61
CA PRO A 32 -8.16 10.07 -7.88
C PRO A 32 -9.49 10.14 -8.64
N THR A 33 -10.36 11.10 -8.31
CA THR A 33 -11.63 11.26 -9.03
C THR A 33 -11.41 11.65 -10.50
N GLY A 34 -10.45 12.55 -10.77
CA GLY A 34 -10.04 12.89 -12.13
C GLY A 34 -9.50 11.69 -12.91
N LEU A 35 -8.65 10.85 -12.29
CA LEU A 35 -8.17 9.62 -12.90
C LEU A 35 -9.30 8.64 -13.25
N ILE A 36 -10.27 8.47 -12.35
CA ILE A 36 -11.45 7.62 -12.59
C ILE A 36 -12.25 8.17 -13.77
N SER A 37 -12.56 9.46 -13.78
CA SER A 37 -13.31 10.10 -14.87
C SER A 37 -12.59 9.97 -16.21
N VAL A 38 -11.29 10.25 -16.26
CA VAL A 38 -10.48 10.10 -17.49
C VAL A 38 -10.48 8.65 -17.97
N SER A 39 -10.34 7.68 -17.05
CA SER A 39 -10.35 6.25 -17.39
C SER A 39 -11.67 5.84 -18.04
N VAL A 40 -12.80 6.16 -17.39
CA VAL A 40 -14.13 5.82 -17.89
C VAL A 40 -14.42 6.47 -19.25
N VAL A 41 -14.11 7.75 -19.41
CA VAL A 41 -14.34 8.48 -20.67
C VAL A 41 -13.50 7.90 -21.81
N LEU A 42 -12.20 7.65 -21.57
CA LEU A 42 -11.31 7.16 -22.62
C LEU A 42 -11.59 5.69 -22.97
N PHE A 43 -11.90 4.82 -22.01
CA PHE A 43 -12.33 3.45 -22.32
C PHE A 43 -13.69 3.43 -23.04
N GLY A 44 -14.59 4.36 -22.74
CA GLY A 44 -15.82 4.54 -23.50
C GLY A 44 -15.55 4.95 -24.95
N ALA A 45 -14.63 5.88 -25.17
CA ALA A 45 -14.22 6.31 -26.51
C ALA A 45 -13.56 5.17 -27.30
N ILE A 46 -12.67 4.40 -26.67
CA ILE A 46 -12.07 3.19 -27.27
C ILE A 46 -13.17 2.18 -27.63
N GLY A 47 -14.13 1.95 -26.74
CA GLY A 47 -15.24 1.02 -27.01
C GLY A 47 -16.13 1.43 -28.19
N ILE A 48 -16.34 2.74 -28.39
CA ILE A 48 -17.04 3.26 -29.58
C ILE A 48 -16.21 3.02 -30.85
N GLN A 49 -14.90 3.28 -30.80
CA GLN A 49 -14.00 3.10 -31.94
C GLN A 49 -13.92 1.63 -32.36
N ASP A 50 -13.82 0.71 -31.40
CA ASP A 50 -13.63 -0.71 -31.66
C ASP A 50 -14.95 -1.48 -31.81
N GLY A 51 -16.09 -0.84 -31.53
CA GLY A 51 -17.40 -1.49 -31.47
C GLY A 51 -17.53 -2.50 -30.32
N ASN A 52 -16.63 -2.44 -29.32
CA ASN A 52 -16.57 -3.40 -28.22
C ASN A 52 -16.35 -2.69 -26.86
N PHE A 53 -17.36 -2.73 -26.00
CA PHE A 53 -17.32 -2.08 -24.69
C PHE A 53 -16.74 -2.95 -23.56
N ASN A 54 -16.18 -4.12 -23.86
CA ASN A 54 -15.63 -5.03 -22.83
C ASN A 54 -14.58 -4.35 -21.95
N LEU A 55 -13.73 -3.47 -22.52
CA LEU A 55 -12.72 -2.74 -21.75
C LEU A 55 -13.34 -1.75 -20.76
N LEU A 56 -14.40 -1.06 -21.15
CA LEU A 56 -15.15 -0.17 -20.27
C LEU A 56 -15.82 -0.96 -19.13
N PHE A 57 -16.44 -2.10 -19.44
CA PHE A 57 -17.04 -2.95 -18.41
C PHE A 57 -15.98 -3.52 -17.46
N ASN A 58 -14.85 -4.00 -17.97
CA ASN A 58 -13.73 -4.47 -17.14
C ASN A 58 -13.19 -3.34 -16.25
N SER A 59 -13.04 -2.12 -16.79
CA SER A 59 -12.65 -0.93 -16.03
C SER A 59 -13.61 -0.65 -14.88
N ALA A 60 -14.92 -0.69 -15.14
CA ALA A 60 -15.93 -0.50 -14.11
C ALA A 60 -15.92 -1.61 -13.05
N ILE A 61 -15.85 -2.87 -13.47
CA ILE A 61 -15.84 -4.04 -12.56
C ILE A 61 -14.61 -4.00 -11.65
N TYR A 62 -13.41 -3.81 -12.23
CA TYR A 62 -12.17 -3.75 -11.46
C TYR A 62 -12.15 -2.51 -10.57
N GLY A 63 -12.48 -1.35 -11.11
CA GLY A 63 -12.56 -0.09 -10.38
C GLY A 63 -13.47 -0.16 -9.15
N VAL A 64 -14.70 -0.65 -9.33
CA VAL A 64 -15.66 -0.83 -8.23
C VAL A 64 -15.17 -1.90 -7.24
N GLY A 65 -14.60 -3.01 -7.71
CA GLY A 65 -14.05 -4.06 -6.85
C GLY A 65 -12.91 -3.56 -5.96
N PHE A 66 -11.97 -2.82 -6.53
CA PHE A 66 -10.87 -2.20 -5.80
C PHE A 66 -11.34 -1.10 -4.85
N LEU A 67 -12.32 -0.28 -5.25
CA LEU A 67 -12.91 0.73 -4.38
C LEU A 67 -13.65 0.10 -3.19
N ALA A 68 -14.40 -0.98 -3.41
CA ALA A 68 -15.07 -1.73 -2.35
C ALA A 68 -14.06 -2.32 -1.36
N LEU A 69 -12.98 -2.93 -1.86
CA LEU A 69 -11.89 -3.42 -1.02
C LEU A 69 -11.23 -2.28 -0.22
N GLY A 70 -10.99 -1.14 -0.85
CA GLY A 70 -10.47 0.05 -0.20
C GLY A 70 -11.40 0.57 0.91
N TYR A 71 -12.72 0.53 0.71
CA TYR A 71 -13.68 0.92 1.75
C TYR A 71 -13.71 -0.06 2.92
N VAL A 72 -13.62 -1.37 2.65
CA VAL A 72 -13.48 -2.39 3.71
C VAL A 72 -12.25 -2.06 4.58
N LEU A 73 -11.11 -1.78 3.96
CA LEU A 73 -9.87 -1.43 4.70
C LEU A 73 -9.98 -0.10 5.45
N TYR A 74 -10.70 0.87 4.89
CA TYR A 74 -11.02 2.13 5.57
C TYR A 74 -11.89 1.92 6.81
N PHE A 75 -12.96 1.13 6.70
CA PHE A 75 -13.83 0.81 7.85
C PHE A 75 -13.11 0.00 8.93
N LEU A 76 -12.16 -0.86 8.53
CA LEU A 76 -11.24 -1.55 9.44
C LEU A 76 -10.16 -0.64 10.04
N LYS A 77 -10.16 0.66 9.69
CA LYS A 77 -9.18 1.68 10.12
C LYS A 77 -7.73 1.31 9.76
N GLN A 78 -7.56 0.51 8.72
CA GLN A 78 -6.23 0.17 8.22
C GLN A 78 -5.72 1.25 7.27
N TRP A 79 -6.59 1.83 6.44
CA TRP A 79 -6.24 2.79 5.40
C TRP A 79 -6.99 4.13 5.55
N GLY A 80 -6.47 5.18 4.92
CA GLY A 80 -7.14 6.47 4.83
C GLY A 80 -8.09 6.56 3.63
N ASP A 81 -9.02 7.51 3.67
CA ASP A 81 -9.99 7.77 2.58
C ASP A 81 -9.27 8.02 1.25
N GLY A 82 -8.19 8.81 1.25
CA GLY A 82 -7.39 9.04 0.04
C GLY A 82 -6.84 7.75 -0.59
N ASP A 83 -6.34 6.83 0.22
CA ASP A 83 -5.80 5.55 -0.27
C ASP A 83 -6.89 4.68 -0.88
N THR A 84 -8.10 4.70 -0.30
CA THR A 84 -9.29 4.02 -0.84
C THR A 84 -9.62 4.51 -2.25
N TRP A 85 -9.65 5.84 -2.45
CA TRP A 85 -9.93 6.42 -3.76
C TRP A 85 -8.82 6.16 -4.78
N LEU A 86 -7.55 6.19 -4.38
CA LEU A 86 -6.43 5.83 -5.25
C LEU A 86 -6.46 4.35 -5.65
N LEU A 87 -6.87 3.47 -4.74
CA LEU A 87 -7.04 2.05 -5.06
C LEU A 87 -8.16 1.84 -6.08
N GLY A 88 -9.30 2.51 -5.90
CA GLY A 88 -10.36 2.54 -6.91
C GLY A 88 -9.85 3.05 -8.26
N ALA A 89 -9.15 4.18 -8.28
CA ALA A 89 -8.55 4.74 -9.49
C ALA A 89 -7.58 3.76 -10.18
N LEU A 90 -6.76 3.03 -9.42
CA LEU A 90 -5.89 1.97 -9.92
C LEU A 90 -6.71 0.87 -10.60
N GLY A 91 -7.82 0.44 -9.99
CA GLY A 91 -8.73 -0.53 -10.59
C GLY A 91 -9.34 -0.05 -11.90
N PHE A 92 -9.83 1.19 -11.95
CA PHE A 92 -10.45 1.76 -13.15
C PHE A 92 -9.46 1.87 -14.31
N ILE A 93 -8.21 2.25 -14.06
CA ILE A 93 -7.20 2.40 -15.12
C ILE A 93 -6.52 1.07 -15.51
N SER A 94 -6.60 0.05 -14.66
CA SER A 94 -5.86 -1.21 -14.82
C SER A 94 -6.08 -1.97 -16.13
N PRO A 95 -7.25 -1.94 -16.81
CA PRO A 95 -7.40 -2.61 -18.11
C PRO A 95 -6.46 -2.08 -19.20
N LEU A 96 -5.82 -0.92 -18.99
CA LEU A 96 -4.76 -0.41 -19.86
C LEU A 96 -3.62 -1.42 -20.03
N ALA A 97 -3.29 -2.19 -18.99
CA ALA A 97 -2.23 -3.20 -19.09
C ALA A 97 -2.59 -4.33 -20.06
N ILE A 98 -3.88 -4.70 -20.16
CA ILE A 98 -4.37 -5.70 -21.12
C ILE A 98 -4.12 -5.21 -22.55
N LEU A 99 -4.40 -3.93 -22.82
CA LEU A 99 -4.17 -3.30 -24.11
C LEU A 99 -2.69 -3.29 -24.50
N LEU A 100 -1.80 -2.96 -23.55
CA LEU A 100 -0.38 -2.76 -23.83
C LEU A 100 0.42 -4.06 -23.89
N THR A 101 0.05 -5.06 -23.09
CA THR A 101 0.79 -6.33 -23.01
C THR A 101 0.18 -7.45 -23.84
N GLN A 102 -1.08 -7.30 -24.27
CA GLN A 102 -1.88 -8.35 -24.93
C GLN A 102 -1.99 -9.66 -24.13
N LYS A 103 -1.62 -9.64 -22.85
CA LYS A 103 -1.76 -10.78 -21.94
C LYS A 103 -3.06 -10.65 -21.18
N ILE A 104 -4.00 -11.54 -21.49
CA ILE A 104 -5.23 -11.69 -20.72
C ILE A 104 -5.04 -12.89 -19.81
N SER A 105 -4.83 -12.63 -18.52
CA SER A 105 -5.02 -13.66 -17.51
C SER A 105 -6.47 -13.61 -17.03
N ASN A 106 -7.10 -14.78 -16.87
CA ASN A 106 -8.43 -14.89 -16.27
C ASN A 106 -8.48 -14.33 -14.84
N PHE A 107 -7.31 -14.11 -14.23
CA PHE A 107 -7.14 -13.58 -12.88
C PHE A 107 -6.50 -12.19 -12.88
N PHE A 108 -6.68 -11.38 -13.93
CA PHE A 108 -6.03 -10.08 -14.06
C PHE A 108 -6.28 -9.16 -12.84
N PHE A 109 -7.53 -9.09 -12.33
CA PHE A 109 -7.85 -8.35 -11.10
C PHE A 109 -6.97 -8.78 -9.91
N LEU A 110 -6.81 -10.08 -9.72
CA LEU A 110 -6.00 -10.63 -8.63
C LEU A 110 -4.52 -10.36 -8.85
N SER A 111 -4.06 -10.40 -10.11
CA SER A 111 -2.67 -10.09 -10.47
C SER A 111 -2.31 -8.65 -10.11
N VAL A 112 -3.15 -7.68 -10.49
CA VAL A 112 -2.97 -6.25 -10.13
C VAL A 112 -3.02 -6.05 -8.61
N LEU A 113 -3.93 -6.74 -7.92
CA LEU A 113 -4.02 -6.66 -6.46
C LEU A 113 -2.74 -7.20 -5.80
N LEU A 114 -2.21 -8.33 -6.29
CA LEU A 114 -0.99 -8.92 -5.74
C LEU A 114 0.25 -8.08 -6.06
N ASP A 115 0.36 -7.52 -7.27
CA ASP A 115 1.39 -6.55 -7.62
C ASP A 115 1.39 -5.38 -6.63
N PHE A 116 0.22 -4.79 -6.41
CA PHE A 116 0.05 -3.71 -5.43
C PHE A 116 0.46 -4.15 -4.02
N LEU A 117 0.07 -5.34 -3.58
CA LEU A 117 0.44 -5.88 -2.26
C LEU A 117 1.95 -6.10 -2.14
N ILE A 118 2.60 -6.63 -3.17
CA ILE A 118 4.05 -6.84 -3.18
C ILE A 118 4.78 -5.49 -3.15
N VAL A 119 4.39 -4.55 -4.01
CA VAL A 119 4.99 -3.21 -4.07
C VAL A 119 4.79 -2.47 -2.75
N SER A 120 3.58 -2.53 -2.17
CA SER A 120 3.28 -1.89 -0.90
C SER A 120 4.10 -2.47 0.25
N LEU A 121 4.30 -3.78 0.29
CA LEU A 121 5.14 -4.46 1.28
C LEU A 121 6.60 -4.01 1.14
N VAL A 122 7.15 -4.10 -0.07
CA VAL A 122 8.55 -3.71 -0.35
C VAL A 122 8.77 -2.24 -0.01
N TYR A 123 7.89 -1.35 -0.46
CA TYR A 123 7.96 0.08 -0.18
C TYR A 123 7.88 0.37 1.32
N THR A 124 6.92 -0.24 2.03
CA THR A 124 6.75 -0.06 3.49
C THR A 124 8.00 -0.48 4.25
N VAL A 125 8.59 -1.61 3.87
CA VAL A 125 9.83 -2.12 4.47
C VAL A 125 10.98 -1.14 4.21
N LEU A 126 11.23 -0.76 2.95
CA LEU A 126 12.30 0.16 2.59
C LEU A 126 12.14 1.54 3.23
N TYR A 127 10.94 2.11 3.19
CA TYR A 127 10.62 3.40 3.79
C TYR A 127 10.87 3.39 5.31
N SER A 128 10.42 2.33 5.98
CA SER A 128 10.67 2.12 7.41
C SER A 128 12.17 2.00 7.70
N PHE A 129 12.92 1.24 6.89
CA PHE A 129 14.37 1.10 7.03
C PHE A 129 15.10 2.45 6.89
N VAL A 130 14.80 3.22 5.85
CA VAL A 130 15.44 4.52 5.59
C VAL A 130 15.23 5.47 6.77
N ILE A 131 13.99 5.59 7.26
CA ILE A 131 13.67 6.52 8.35
C ILE A 131 14.21 6.01 9.69
N GLY A 132 14.07 4.72 9.97
CA GLY A 132 14.47 4.17 11.26
C GLY A 132 15.99 4.10 11.43
N PHE A 133 16.75 3.74 10.38
CA PHE A 133 18.22 3.71 10.45
C PHE A 133 18.85 5.11 10.43
N GLY A 134 18.18 6.11 9.84
CA GLY A 134 18.57 7.51 9.97
C GLY A 134 18.52 8.04 11.42
N ASN A 135 17.80 7.36 12.33
CA ASN A 135 17.64 7.80 13.71
C ASN A 135 18.39 6.89 14.71
N ASN A 136 19.52 7.39 15.22
CA ASN A 136 20.36 6.68 16.21
C ASN A 136 19.59 6.18 17.45
N LYS A 137 18.53 6.89 17.87
CA LYS A 137 17.70 6.47 19.03
C LYS A 137 16.89 5.22 18.70
N VAL A 138 16.29 5.17 17.50
CA VAL A 138 15.51 4.02 17.00
C VAL A 138 16.41 2.80 16.92
N ARG A 139 17.60 2.94 16.30
CA ARG A 139 18.58 1.85 16.19
C ARG A 139 18.94 1.25 17.55
N LYS A 140 19.34 2.09 18.52
CA LYS A 140 19.71 1.63 19.87
C LYS A 140 18.55 0.91 20.57
N LYS A 141 17.32 1.44 20.46
CA LYS A 141 16.13 0.84 21.09
C LYS A 141 15.71 -0.47 20.43
N PHE A 142 15.82 -0.57 19.10
CA PHE A 142 15.55 -1.80 18.36
C PHE A 142 16.47 -2.95 18.79
N PHE A 143 17.79 -2.72 18.79
CA PHE A 143 18.73 -3.75 19.24
C PHE A 143 18.55 -4.14 20.71
N ALA A 144 18.17 -3.19 21.57
CA ALA A 144 17.82 -3.50 22.96
C ALA A 144 16.55 -4.37 23.04
N GLN A 145 15.53 -4.09 22.24
CA GLN A 145 14.28 -4.86 22.23
C GLN A 145 14.47 -6.29 21.71
N ILE A 146 15.30 -6.48 20.68
CA ILE A 146 15.65 -7.83 20.18
C ILE A 146 16.30 -8.65 21.29
N LYS A 147 17.25 -8.08 22.03
CA LYS A 147 17.98 -8.78 23.12
C LYS A 147 17.09 -9.24 24.27
N ILE A 148 15.96 -8.59 24.53
CA ILE A 148 15.08 -8.94 25.65
C ILE A 148 14.26 -10.21 25.36
N GLN A 149 13.88 -10.43 24.10
CA GLN A 149 12.92 -11.48 23.74
C GLN A 149 13.47 -12.55 22.78
N TYR A 150 14.78 -12.57 22.55
CA TYR A 150 15.38 -13.45 21.53
C TYR A 150 15.16 -14.95 21.80
N LYS A 151 15.18 -15.41 23.06
CA LYS A 151 14.98 -16.83 23.40
C LYS A 151 13.61 -17.36 22.95
N LEU A 152 12.54 -16.63 23.27
CA LEU A 152 11.18 -17.00 22.86
C LEU A 152 11.04 -16.99 21.33
N LYS A 153 11.62 -15.97 20.67
CA LYS A 153 11.57 -15.84 19.21
C LYS A 153 12.32 -16.96 18.50
N ILE A 154 13.50 -17.34 19.01
CA ILE A 154 14.25 -18.49 18.51
C ILE A 154 13.44 -19.77 18.68
N ALA A 155 12.79 -19.98 19.84
CA ALA A 155 11.94 -21.14 20.05
C ALA A 155 10.78 -21.20 19.05
N CYS A 156 10.11 -20.07 18.77
CA CYS A 156 9.06 -20.00 17.74
C CYS A 156 9.60 -20.29 16.34
N VAL A 157 10.78 -19.79 15.98
CA VAL A 157 11.42 -20.04 14.67
C VAL A 157 11.80 -21.51 14.53
N ILE A 158 12.36 -22.13 15.58
CA ILE A 158 12.70 -23.56 15.57
C ILE A 158 11.45 -24.41 15.43
N LEU A 159 10.40 -24.11 16.20
CA LEU A 159 9.13 -24.82 16.11
C LEU A 159 8.51 -24.69 14.70
N PHE A 160 8.47 -23.47 14.16
CA PHE A 160 7.95 -23.23 12.81
C PHE A 160 8.79 -23.95 11.74
N SER A 161 10.13 -23.93 11.88
CA SER A 161 11.03 -24.67 11.00
C SER A 161 10.77 -26.17 11.05
N ALA A 162 10.57 -26.74 12.25
CA ALA A 162 10.26 -28.15 12.42
C ALA A 162 8.92 -28.52 11.76
N VAL A 163 7.90 -27.67 11.87
CA VAL A 163 6.61 -27.86 11.19
C VAL A 163 6.78 -27.79 9.66
N CYS A 164 7.53 -26.82 9.14
CA CYS A 164 7.81 -26.74 7.70
C CYS A 164 8.58 -27.97 7.19
N SER A 165 9.57 -28.46 7.93
CA SER A 165 10.31 -29.67 7.59
C SER A 165 9.43 -30.93 7.63
N LEU A 166 8.54 -31.05 8.62
CA LEU A 166 7.57 -32.14 8.66
C LEU A 166 6.62 -32.09 7.45
N PHE A 167 6.11 -30.90 7.13
CA PHE A 167 5.22 -30.71 5.99
C PHE A 167 5.91 -30.97 4.65
N TYR A 168 7.20 -30.61 4.55
CA TYR A 168 8.05 -30.94 3.40
C TYR A 168 8.11 -32.46 3.16
N LEU A 169 8.26 -33.26 4.22
CA LEU A 169 8.27 -34.74 4.09
C LEU A 169 6.96 -35.30 3.52
N PHE A 170 5.81 -34.70 3.85
CA PHE A 170 4.50 -35.11 3.32
C PHE A 170 4.24 -34.66 1.87
N THR A 171 5.04 -33.72 1.36
CA THR A 171 4.82 -33.10 0.04
C THR A 171 5.91 -33.45 -0.97
N ILE A 172 6.81 -34.38 -0.65
CA ILE A 172 7.84 -34.86 -1.59
C ILE A 172 7.15 -35.40 -2.87
N GLY A 173 7.50 -34.82 -4.01
CA GLY A 173 6.96 -35.17 -5.33
C GLY A 173 6.10 -34.09 -5.99
N TYR A 174 5.72 -33.04 -5.27
CA TYR A 174 5.03 -31.89 -5.85
C TYR A 174 6.02 -30.80 -6.30
N GLU A 175 5.71 -30.07 -7.37
CA GLU A 175 6.61 -29.04 -7.92
C GLU A 175 6.94 -27.91 -6.92
N PHE A 176 6.08 -27.68 -5.92
CA PHE A 176 6.24 -26.61 -4.95
C PHE A 176 7.01 -27.00 -3.67
N THR A 177 7.47 -28.27 -3.55
CA THR A 177 8.03 -28.77 -2.29
C THR A 177 9.21 -27.93 -1.79
N GLY A 178 10.10 -27.49 -2.69
CA GLY A 178 11.30 -26.74 -2.33
C GLY A 178 11.03 -25.39 -1.68
N TYR A 179 9.91 -24.73 -2.02
CA TYR A 179 9.61 -23.39 -1.50
C TYR A 179 9.26 -23.38 0.00
N ILE A 180 8.75 -24.51 0.52
CA ILE A 180 8.40 -24.66 1.94
C ILE A 180 9.62 -24.45 2.84
N LEU A 181 10.82 -24.81 2.38
CA LEU A 181 12.06 -24.66 3.14
C LEU A 181 12.50 -23.20 3.29
N TYR A 182 12.00 -22.27 2.46
CA TYR A 182 12.27 -20.84 2.60
C TYR A 182 11.30 -20.13 3.56
N LEU A 183 10.16 -20.75 3.91
CA LEU A 183 9.17 -20.16 4.80
C LEU A 183 9.73 -19.81 6.19
N PRO A 184 10.60 -20.63 6.82
CA PRO A 184 11.19 -20.26 8.10
C PRO A 184 12.05 -19.00 8.03
N LEU A 185 12.80 -18.81 6.93
CA LEU A 185 13.59 -17.61 6.71
C LEU A 185 12.69 -16.38 6.55
N ALA A 186 11.61 -16.49 5.78
CA ALA A 186 10.60 -15.44 5.66
C ALA A 186 9.96 -15.12 7.02
N PHE A 187 9.64 -16.13 7.82
CA PHE A 187 9.07 -15.97 9.16
C PHE A 187 10.02 -15.23 10.11
N VAL A 188 11.31 -15.55 10.11
CA VAL A 188 12.33 -14.77 10.86
C VAL A 188 12.29 -13.30 10.42
N GLY A 189 12.25 -13.05 9.11
CA GLY A 189 12.12 -11.71 8.56
C GLY A 189 10.88 -10.98 9.09
N LEU A 190 9.72 -11.62 9.09
CA LEU A 190 8.47 -11.05 9.59
C LEU A 190 8.51 -10.76 11.09
N VAL A 191 9.09 -11.65 11.91
CA VAL A 191 9.25 -11.43 13.35
C VAL A 191 10.13 -10.20 13.61
N VAL A 192 11.27 -10.10 12.92
CA VAL A 192 12.20 -8.97 13.05
C VAL A 192 11.55 -7.67 12.57
N LEU A 193 10.87 -7.70 11.43
CA LEU A 193 10.13 -6.55 10.90
C LEU A 193 9.00 -6.09 11.84
N SER A 194 8.31 -7.03 12.50
CA SER A 194 7.26 -6.72 13.48
C SER A 194 7.81 -5.95 14.69
N ASP A 195 8.94 -6.39 15.25
CA ASP A 195 9.60 -5.64 16.33
C ASP A 195 10.07 -4.27 15.86
N TYR A 196 10.67 -4.23 14.68
CA TYR A 196 11.18 -3.00 14.09
C TYR A 196 10.06 -1.97 13.90
N SER A 197 8.92 -2.42 13.38
CA SER A 197 7.73 -1.61 13.16
C SER A 197 7.18 -1.03 14.46
N LYS A 198 7.15 -1.81 15.55
CA LYS A 198 6.74 -1.32 16.88
C LYS A 198 7.67 -0.22 17.41
N VAL A 199 8.97 -0.34 17.16
CA VAL A 199 9.98 0.65 17.58
C VAL A 199 9.81 1.93 16.76
N ILE A 200 9.68 1.82 15.43
CA ILE A 200 9.43 2.98 14.55
C ILE A 200 8.14 3.67 14.95
N GLU A 201 7.05 2.92 15.14
CA GLU A 201 5.76 3.51 15.51
C GLU A 201 5.89 4.33 16.79
N LYS A 202 6.61 3.83 17.79
CA LYS A 202 6.76 4.49 19.09
C LYS A 202 7.66 5.74 19.03
N PHE A 203 8.76 5.70 18.28
CA PHE A 203 9.81 6.72 18.36
C PHE A 203 9.90 7.66 17.15
N VAL A 204 9.31 7.27 16.01
CA VAL A 204 9.32 8.06 14.77
C VAL A 204 7.92 8.60 14.52
N PHE A 205 6.92 7.73 14.47
CA PHE A 205 5.57 8.10 14.06
C PHE A 205 4.78 8.84 15.14
N LYS A 206 5.18 8.78 16.41
CA LYS A 206 4.57 9.57 17.47
C LYS A 206 5.37 10.84 17.71
N LYS A 207 4.81 11.99 17.35
CA LYS A 207 5.44 13.29 17.57
C LYS A 207 4.56 14.22 18.40
N LYS A 208 5.20 14.98 19.29
CA LYS A 208 4.54 16.01 20.09
C LYS A 208 4.67 17.34 19.35
N VAL A 209 3.53 17.92 18.96
CA VAL A 209 3.47 19.14 18.16
C VAL A 209 2.72 20.22 18.94
N LEU A 210 3.10 21.48 18.74
CA LEU A 210 2.36 22.62 19.27
C LEU A 210 1.00 22.70 18.57
N THR A 211 -0.07 22.97 19.31
CA THR A 211 -1.44 23.03 18.74
C THR A 211 -1.55 24.06 17.61
N LYS A 212 -0.79 25.16 17.67
CA LYS A 212 -0.70 26.16 16.59
C LYS A 212 -0.10 25.65 15.28
N ASN A 213 0.64 24.53 15.32
CA ASN A 213 1.27 23.90 14.16
C ASN A 213 0.46 22.68 13.66
N LEU A 214 -0.68 22.36 14.30
CA LEU A 214 -1.57 21.31 13.80
C LEU A 214 -2.12 21.74 12.44
N ARG A 215 -2.08 20.81 11.49
CA ARG A 215 -2.64 20.98 10.16
C ARG A 215 -3.90 20.13 10.05
N PRO A 216 -4.88 20.55 9.23
CA PRO A 216 -5.95 19.67 8.84
C PRO A 216 -5.36 18.37 8.30
N GLY A 217 -5.92 17.23 8.68
CA GLY A 217 -5.38 15.93 8.30
C GLY A 217 -4.52 15.24 9.35
N ASP A 218 -3.94 15.97 10.30
CA ASP A 218 -3.11 15.35 11.34
C ASP A 218 -3.96 14.40 12.21
N VAL A 219 -3.45 13.20 12.48
CA VAL A 219 -4.17 12.20 13.30
C VAL A 219 -3.74 12.31 14.75
N ILE A 220 -4.66 12.64 15.66
CA ILE A 220 -4.37 12.73 17.10
C ILE A 220 -4.24 11.32 17.69
N LEU A 221 -3.20 11.09 18.50
CA LEU A 221 -2.86 9.76 19.04
C LEU A 221 -4.01 9.07 19.80
N ASN A 222 -4.82 9.84 20.53
CA ASN A 222 -5.95 9.35 21.32
C ASN A 222 -7.31 9.72 20.70
N GLY A 223 -7.31 10.19 19.45
CA GLY A 223 -8.50 10.61 18.74
C GLY A 223 -9.06 9.54 17.81
N ARG A 224 -9.97 9.97 16.93
CA ARG A 224 -10.42 9.15 15.79
C ARG A 224 -9.24 8.97 14.83
N TRP A 225 -9.20 7.85 14.12
CA TRP A 225 -8.26 7.57 13.02
C TRP A 225 -8.62 8.34 11.74
N THR A 226 -9.12 9.56 11.92
CA THR A 226 -9.49 10.48 10.87
C THR A 226 -8.70 11.76 11.10
N GLY A 227 -8.18 12.35 10.04
CA GLY A 227 -7.49 13.62 10.14
C GLY A 227 -8.37 14.69 10.77
N VAL A 228 -7.79 15.51 11.66
CA VAL A 228 -8.57 16.57 12.30
C VAL A 228 -8.99 17.64 11.30
N THR A 229 -10.20 18.15 11.45
CA THR A 229 -10.71 19.25 10.63
C THR A 229 -10.23 20.61 11.16
N LYS A 230 -10.27 21.65 10.31
CA LYS A 230 -9.97 23.03 10.72
C LYS A 230 -10.83 23.49 11.91
N GLN A 231 -12.08 23.02 11.98
CA GLN A 231 -13.01 23.38 13.06
C GLN A 231 -12.63 22.69 14.37
N GLU A 232 -12.23 21.42 14.32
CA GLU A 232 -11.77 20.67 15.50
C GLU A 232 -10.47 21.24 16.07
N ILE A 233 -9.51 21.62 15.21
CA ILE A 233 -8.25 22.25 15.65
C ILE A 233 -8.53 23.49 16.51
N LYS A 234 -9.50 24.33 16.12
CA LYS A 234 -9.88 25.53 16.89
C LYS A 234 -10.46 25.22 18.27
N ARG A 235 -11.02 24.01 18.48
CA ARG A 235 -11.61 23.59 19.76
C ARG A 235 -10.56 23.05 20.75
N ILE A 236 -9.35 22.73 20.28
CA ILE A 236 -8.29 22.18 21.13
C ILE A 236 -7.66 23.31 21.94
N LYS A 237 -7.83 23.27 23.27
CA LYS A 237 -7.30 24.28 24.20
C LYS A 237 -5.91 23.96 24.77
N THR A 238 -5.37 22.77 24.53
CA THR A 238 -4.06 22.38 25.05
C THR A 238 -2.93 23.04 24.26
N LYS A 239 -1.77 23.29 24.88
CA LYS A 239 -0.59 23.86 24.19
C LYS A 239 0.09 22.86 23.24
N TYR A 240 0.05 21.58 23.60
CA TYR A 240 0.69 20.50 22.86
C TYR A 240 -0.27 19.34 22.65
N VAL A 241 -0.14 18.67 21.51
CA VAL A 241 -0.88 17.47 21.14
C VAL A 241 0.10 16.43 20.60
N TRP A 242 -0.16 15.17 20.92
CA TRP A 242 0.54 14.05 20.31
C TRP A 242 -0.19 13.65 19.03
N ILE A 243 0.54 13.65 17.92
CA ILE A 243 0.03 13.19 16.64
C ILE A 243 0.76 11.93 16.18
N LYS A 244 0.04 11.11 15.43
CA LYS A 244 0.53 9.91 14.77
C LYS A 244 0.73 10.23 13.30
N GLU A 245 1.96 10.09 12.83
CA GLU A 245 2.32 10.23 11.42
C GLU A 245 2.36 8.85 10.77
N GLY A 246 1.74 8.71 9.61
CA GLY A 246 1.75 7.46 8.84
C GLY A 246 2.95 7.36 7.89
N ILE A 247 3.03 6.21 7.23
CA ILE A 247 3.87 6.05 6.05
C ILE A 247 3.25 6.86 4.91
N ARG A 248 4.10 7.52 4.11
CA ARG A 248 3.68 8.21 2.88
C ARG A 248 3.42 7.18 1.81
N PHE A 249 2.18 6.73 1.70
CA PHE A 249 1.80 5.53 0.98
C PHE A 249 1.43 5.78 -0.48
N ALA A 250 1.03 7.01 -0.86
CA ALA A 250 0.59 7.31 -2.22
C ALA A 250 1.61 6.97 -3.34
N PRO A 251 2.95 7.07 -3.15
CA PRO A 251 3.93 6.65 -4.16
C PRO A 251 3.83 5.19 -4.58
N VAL A 252 3.30 4.31 -3.73
CA VAL A 252 3.08 2.88 -4.02
C VAL A 252 2.19 2.70 -5.24
N PHE A 253 1.16 3.53 -5.39
CA PHE A 253 0.21 3.42 -6.49
C PHE A 253 0.85 3.68 -7.86
N LEU A 254 1.79 4.62 -7.94
CA LEU A 254 2.54 4.86 -9.19
C LEU A 254 3.39 3.64 -9.55
N ILE A 255 4.11 3.08 -8.57
CA ILE A 255 5.00 1.94 -8.80
C ILE A 255 4.18 0.71 -9.19
N ALA A 256 3.07 0.44 -8.49
CA ALA A 256 2.14 -0.65 -8.79
C ALA A 256 1.52 -0.47 -10.17
N PHE A 257 1.06 0.74 -10.52
CA PHE A 257 0.53 1.04 -11.85
C PHE A 257 1.55 0.76 -12.96
N LEU A 258 2.78 1.27 -12.82
CA LEU A 258 3.85 1.05 -13.81
C LEU A 258 4.20 -0.44 -13.92
N LEU A 259 4.31 -1.13 -12.80
CA LEU A 259 4.59 -2.56 -12.78
C LEU A 259 3.51 -3.33 -13.55
N SER A 260 2.24 -3.15 -13.21
CA SER A 260 1.14 -3.86 -13.86
C SER A 260 1.04 -3.53 -15.35
N VAL A 261 1.29 -2.27 -15.75
CA VAL A 261 1.30 -1.88 -17.17
C VAL A 261 2.47 -2.48 -17.95
N LEU A 262 3.66 -2.58 -17.34
CA LEU A 262 4.87 -3.06 -18.03
C LEU A 262 4.94 -4.59 -18.12
N THR A 263 4.47 -5.29 -17.08
CA THR A 263 4.57 -6.77 -17.02
C THR A 263 3.27 -7.47 -17.40
N GLY A 264 2.14 -6.76 -17.29
CA GLY A 264 0.81 -7.33 -17.35
C GLY A 264 0.35 -7.91 -16.01
N GLY A 265 1.22 -7.93 -14.99
CA GLY A 265 1.04 -8.68 -13.75
C GLY A 265 2.25 -9.57 -13.47
N ILE A 266 2.78 -9.57 -12.24
CA ILE A 266 3.91 -10.47 -11.87
C ILE A 266 3.45 -11.94 -11.82
N ILE A 267 2.19 -12.17 -11.43
CA ILE A 267 1.66 -13.50 -11.15
C ILE A 267 0.73 -13.91 -12.31
N ILE A 268 1.29 -13.96 -13.52
CA ILE A 268 0.66 -14.46 -14.74
C ILE A 268 1.46 -15.63 -15.28
#